data_AF-A0A8I2B708-F1
#
_entry.id   AF-A0A8I2B708-F1
#
_cell.length_a   1.000
_cell.length_b   1.000
_cell.length_c   1.000
_cell.angle_alpha   90.00
_cell.angle_beta   90.00
_cell.angle_gamma   90.00
#
_symmetry.space_group_name_H-M   'P 1'
#
loop_
_entity.id
_entity.type
_entity.pdbx_description
1 polymer ?
#
loop_
_entity_poly.entity_id
_entity_poly.type
_entity_poly.pdbx_seq_one_letter_code
_entity_poly.pdbx_strand_id
1 'polypeptide(L)' 'PAMGRPGRVPGTRELVVQPYPFLLQYRVQGDEIKILRVFHTRQRFPSQL' A
#
# COMPACT_ATOMS: atom_id res chain seq x y z
N PRO A 1 0.93 11.94 7.75
CA PRO A 1 1.47 10.80 6.95
C PRO A 1 1.25 9.38 7.53
N ALA A 2 0.75 9.22 8.77
CA ALA A 2 0.72 7.93 9.47
C ALA A 2 -0.63 7.18 9.45
N MET A 3 -1.53 7.50 8.52
CA MET A 3 -2.87 6.89 8.45
C MET A 3 -2.88 5.40 8.07
N GLY A 4 -1.84 4.94 7.37
CA GLY A 4 -1.73 3.52 6.96
C GLY A 4 -1.14 2.66 8.07
N ARG A 5 -1.59 1.41 8.20
CA ARG A 5 -1.03 0.44 9.16
C ARG A 5 0.41 0.06 8.76
N PRO A 6 1.26 -0.39 9.69
CA PRO A 6 2.57 -0.97 9.34
C PRO A 6 2.42 -2.09 8.30
N GLY A 7 3.25 -2.05 7.26
CA GLY A 7 3.30 -3.09 6.23
C GLY A 7 4.16 -4.28 6.67
N ARG A 8 4.12 -5.36 5.87
CA ARG A 8 4.91 -6.58 6.13
C ARG A 8 6.42 -6.36 6.06
N VAL A 9 6.87 -5.41 5.25
CA VAL A 9 8.29 -5.03 5.12
C VAL A 9 8.56 -3.84 6.04
N PRO A 10 9.61 -3.88 6.89
CA PRO A 10 9.96 -2.76 7.76
C PRO A 10 10.08 -1.43 7.00
N GLY A 11 9.55 -0.36 7.59
CA GLY A 11 9.53 0.98 6.98
C GLY A 11 8.44 1.20 5.93
N THR A 12 7.64 0.18 5.60
CA THR A 12 6.47 0.33 4.72
C THR A 12 5.17 0.47 5.51
N ARG A 13 4.17 1.04 4.86
CA ARG A 13 2.81 1.20 5.36
C ARG A 13 1.80 0.77 4.30
N GLU A 14 0.66 0.29 4.77
CA GLU A 14 -0.46 -0.12 3.95
C GLU A 14 -1.68 0.76 4.23
N LEU A 15 -2.28 1.35 3.20
CA LEU A 15 -3.48 2.17 3.32
C LEU A 15 -4.58 1.63 2.42
N VAL A 16 -5.74 1.31 3.02
CA VAL A 16 -6.98 1.04 2.28
C VAL A 16 -7.61 2.38 1.93
N VAL A 17 -7.84 2.62 0.64
CA VAL A 17 -8.39 3.89 0.15
C VAL A 17 -9.91 3.79 0.11
N GLN A 18 -10.58 3.98 1.24
CA GLN A 18 -12.04 3.94 1.27
C GLN A 18 -12.66 5.14 0.52
N PRO A 19 -13.80 4.95 -0.17
CA PRO A 19 -14.57 3.70 -0.34
C PRO A 19 -14.09 2.81 -1.50
N TYR A 20 -12.99 3.17 -2.15
CA TYR A 20 -12.49 2.50 -3.36
C TYR A 20 -11.80 1.16 -3.05
N PRO A 21 -11.82 0.20 -3.98
CA PRO A 21 -11.19 -1.10 -3.79
C PRO A 21 -9.66 -1.04 -4.04
N PHE A 22 -8.96 -0.08 -3.44
CA PHE A 22 -7.51 0.07 -3.59
C PHE A 22 -6.77 -0.08 -2.26
N LEU A 23 -5.65 -0.79 -2.32
CA LEU A 23 -4.67 -0.90 -1.24
C LEU A 23 -3.35 -0.30 -1.73
N LEU A 24 -2.88 0.74 -1.05
CA LEU A 24 -1.58 1.37 -1.31
C LEU A 24 -0.52 0.78 -0.40
N GLN A 25 0.62 0.38 -0.96
CA GLN A 25 1.85 0.22 -0.20
C GLN A 25 2.71 1.45 -0.42
N TYR A 26 3.11 2.11 0.68
CA TYR A 26 3.94 3.32 0.63
C TYR A 26 4.97 3.33 1.75
N ARG A 27 5.91 4.27 1.69
CA ARG A 27 6.82 4.61 2.78
C ARG A 27 6.95 6.12 2.91
N VAL A 28 7.36 6.56 4.10
CA VAL A 28 7.69 7.97 4.37
C VAL A 28 9.21 8.07 4.44
N GLN A 29 9.80 9.00 3.68
CA GLN A 29 11.24 9.25 3.67
C GLN A 29 11.48 10.76 3.75
N GLY A 30 11.88 11.25 4.93
CA GLY A 30 11.90 12.69 5.20
C GLY A 30 10.49 13.27 5.04
N ASP A 31 10.38 14.31 4.21
CA ASP A 31 9.12 14.99 3.92
C ASP A 31 8.37 14.41 2.71
N GLU A 32 8.87 13.31 2.13
CA GLU A 32 8.28 12.66 0.96
C GLU A 32 7.50 11.39 1.30
N ILE A 33 6.40 11.18 0.59
CA ILE A 33 5.68 9.91 0.55
C ILE A 33 5.97 9.22 -0.77
N LYS A 34 6.55 8.01 -0.70
CA LYS A 34 6.83 7.18 -1.88
C LYS A 34 5.81 6.05 -1.97
N ILE A 35 4.95 6.12 -2.98
CA ILE A 35 4.03 5.03 -3.33
C ILE A 35 4.84 3.94 -4.03
N LEU A 36 4.88 2.75 -3.44
CA LEU A 36 5.65 1.62 -3.95
C LEU A 36 4.79 0.78 -4.91
N ARG A 37 3.53 0.53 -4.54
CA ARG A 37 2.57 -0.25 -5.31
C ARG A 37 1.14 0.16 -5.03
N VAL A 38 0.28 -0.05 -6.03
CA VAL A 38 -1.18 0.09 -5.95
C VAL A 38 -1.80 -1.25 -6.31
N PHE A 39 -2.61 -1.80 -5.43
CA PHE A 39 -3.34 -3.04 -5.67
C PHE A 39 -4.83 -2.78 -5.75
N HIS A 40 -5.49 -3.30 -6.78
CA HIS A 40 -6.95 -3.39 -6.79
C HIS A 40 -7.37 -4.61 -5.96
N THR A 41 -8.01 -4.41 -4.81
CA THR A 41 -8.28 -5.48 -3.82
C THR A 41 -9.26 -6.54 -4.31
N ARG A 42 -10.01 -6.27 -5.39
CA ARG A 42 -10.89 -7.27 -6.04
C ARG A 42 -10.22 -8.01 -7.19
N GLN A 43 -9.01 -7.63 -7.62
CA GLN A 43 -8.29 -8.39 -8.64
C GLN A 43 -7.70 -9.64 -7.99
N ARG A 44 -7.82 -10.78 -8.69
CA ARG A 44 -7.03 -11.96 -8.35
C ARG A 44 -5.58 -11.64 -8.66
N PHE A 45 -4.71 -11.82 -7.69
CA PHE A 45 -3.29 -11.83 -7.97
C PHE A 45 -3.01 -12.93 -9.00
N PRO A 46 -2.11 -12.69 -9.98
CA PRO A 46 -1.67 -13.76 -10.83
C PRO A 46 -1.17 -14.89 -9.93
N SER A 47 -1.81 -16.06 -10.01
CA SER A 47 -1.19 -17.28 -9.51
C SER A 47 0.13 -17.41 -10.26
N GLN A 48 1.22 -17.63 -9.53
CA GLN A 48 2.54 -17.86 -10.15
C GLN A 48 2.36 -18.85 -11.31
N LEU A 49 2.74 -18.40 -12.51
CA LEU A 49 2.91 -19.27 -13.69
C LEU A 49 4.09 -20.20 -13.44
#